data_AF-A0A069CV33-F1
#
_entry.id   AF-A0A069CV33-F1
#
_cell.length_a   1.000
_cell.length_b   1.000
_cell.length_c   1.000
_cell.angle_alpha   90.00
_cell.angle_beta   90.00
_cell.angle_gamma   90.00
#
_symmetry.space_group_name_H-M   'P 1'
#
loop_
_entity.id
_entity.type
_entity.pdbx_description
1 polymer ?
#
loop_
_entity_poly.entity_id
_entity_poly.type
_entity_poly.pdbx_seq_one_letter_code
_entity_poly.pdbx_strand_id
1 'polypeptide(L)'
;MAMFKKKYDDIEEQAPDMASMMNQVAQDGSFDLSSIPMVDNTSASVNETITEQLNRVLSQNSLLITQIDQLQVLNGDLFKQINDWQGYRTEATNYINEINDQHQAAVNELKQAHQADLEALNNEWTQKFDLKAQEVEQRYAAVEARISDSAQKQIEEKALLQDSIVELRDQKTTLESQVKNNEAAINELQNKLDQAAEQSQQNELAKQQASEQFNQVWAQLSDATERLQLANEKIEGLTQENQKWSEQINTMKADSITEFQQTQKKTDAIISGLTDQVAQSNQQIQVIEGKYAVAVQRAVGLEANLQSLQEQNNLLVKQIRSMDGSDFKSARTSVPSFNNDFPSQQKESQPVADSEPVEQTEED
;
A
#
# COMPACT_ATOMS: atom_id res chain seq x y z
N MET A 1 22.36 -70.69 -112.41
CA MET A 1 22.80 -72.10 -112.23
C MET A 1 22.10 -73.08 -113.17
N ALA A 2 20.78 -73.02 -113.35
CA ALA A 2 20.04 -73.94 -114.25
C ALA A 2 20.43 -73.84 -115.75
N MET A 3 20.80 -72.65 -116.26
CA MET A 3 21.29 -72.49 -117.64
C MET A 3 22.66 -73.12 -117.90
N PHE A 4 23.54 -73.15 -116.89
CA PHE A 4 24.89 -73.71 -117.03
C PHE A 4 24.87 -75.23 -117.16
N LYS A 5 23.95 -75.91 -116.45
CA LYS A 5 23.83 -77.37 -116.51
C LYS A 5 23.31 -77.86 -117.87
N LYS A 6 22.26 -77.21 -118.38
CA LYS A 6 21.65 -77.57 -119.68
C LYS A 6 22.63 -77.47 -120.86
N LYS A 7 23.46 -76.42 -120.89
CA LYS A 7 24.46 -76.24 -121.97
C LYS A 7 25.66 -77.18 -121.87
N TYR A 8 25.97 -77.72 -120.70
CA TYR A 8 27.03 -78.71 -120.53
C TYR A 8 26.60 -80.07 -121.09
N ASP A 9 25.36 -80.47 -120.79
CA ASP A 9 24.78 -81.72 -121.28
C ASP A 9 24.65 -81.73 -122.83
N ASP A 10 24.33 -80.57 -123.44
CA ASP A 10 24.24 -80.43 -124.92
C ASP A 10 25.59 -80.61 -125.65
N ILE A 11 26.75 -80.49 -124.95
CA ILE A 11 28.09 -80.61 -125.55
C ILE A 11 28.59 -82.06 -125.55
N GLU A 12 28.24 -82.84 -124.52
CA GLU A 12 28.58 -84.26 -124.46
C GLU A 12 27.82 -85.06 -125.54
N GLU A 13 26.62 -84.60 -125.91
CA GLU A 13 25.78 -85.20 -126.95
C GLU A 13 26.18 -84.76 -128.39
N GLN A 14 26.90 -83.65 -128.54
CA GLN A 14 27.33 -83.10 -129.84
C GLN A 14 28.79 -83.41 -130.22
N ALA A 15 29.56 -84.06 -129.35
CA ALA A 15 30.88 -84.55 -129.72
C ALA A 15 30.73 -85.76 -130.68
N PRO A 16 31.13 -85.68 -131.96
CA PRO A 16 31.17 -86.84 -132.83
C PRO A 16 32.12 -87.86 -132.21
N ASP A 17 31.73 -89.13 -132.17
CA ASP A 17 32.56 -90.22 -131.65
C ASP A 17 33.86 -90.33 -132.47
N MET A 18 34.88 -89.56 -132.04
CA MET A 18 36.20 -89.50 -132.68
C MET A 18 36.84 -90.88 -132.74
N ALA A 19 36.48 -91.80 -131.84
CA ALA A 19 36.93 -93.18 -131.90
C ALA A 19 36.35 -93.92 -133.12
N SER A 20 35.10 -93.63 -133.50
CA SER A 20 34.45 -94.20 -134.69
C SER A 20 35.10 -93.70 -135.99
N MET A 21 35.42 -92.40 -136.06
CA MET A 21 36.10 -91.81 -137.23
C MET A 21 37.56 -92.31 -137.38
N MET A 22 38.29 -92.52 -136.29
CA MET A 22 39.66 -93.08 -136.34
C MET A 22 39.68 -94.55 -136.76
N ASN A 23 38.66 -95.34 -136.37
CA ASN A 23 38.60 -96.76 -136.68
C ASN A 23 38.32 -97.01 -138.18
N GLN A 24 37.55 -96.12 -138.82
CA GLN A 24 37.30 -96.16 -140.27
C GLN A 24 38.57 -95.84 -141.09
N VAL A 25 39.41 -94.88 -140.63
CA VAL A 25 40.69 -94.55 -141.28
C VAL A 25 41.70 -95.69 -141.15
N ALA A 26 41.70 -96.41 -140.03
CA ALA A 26 42.57 -97.57 -139.83
C ALA A 26 42.16 -98.79 -140.69
N GLN A 27 40.86 -99.02 -140.91
CA GLN A 27 40.37 -100.10 -141.78
C GLN A 27 40.63 -99.83 -143.27
N ASP A 28 40.46 -98.60 -143.75
CA ASP A 28 40.73 -98.23 -145.15
C ASP A 28 42.22 -97.99 -145.45
N GLY A 29 43.06 -97.92 -144.42
CA GLY A 29 44.52 -97.75 -144.51
C GLY A 29 45.35 -99.04 -144.64
N SER A 30 44.72 -100.22 -144.59
CA SER A 30 45.41 -101.52 -144.72
C SER A 30 45.72 -101.85 -146.19
N PHE A 31 47.00 -101.77 -146.56
CA PHE A 31 47.51 -101.92 -147.91
C PHE A 31 48.12 -103.33 -148.11
N ASP A 32 47.32 -104.31 -148.55
CA ASP A 32 47.82 -105.66 -148.88
C ASP A 32 48.16 -105.78 -150.37
N LEU A 33 49.46 -105.69 -150.69
CA LEU A 33 50.01 -105.80 -152.05
C LEU A 33 50.02 -107.25 -152.58
N SER A 34 49.65 -108.25 -151.78
CA SER A 34 49.82 -109.67 -152.12
C SER A 34 48.68 -110.28 -152.96
N SER A 35 47.61 -109.53 -153.21
CA SER A 35 46.39 -110.04 -153.86
C SER A 35 46.21 -109.67 -155.34
N ILE A 36 47.25 -109.14 -156.02
CA ILE A 36 47.16 -108.81 -157.45
C ILE A 36 47.32 -110.11 -158.28
N PRO A 37 46.32 -110.55 -159.05
CA PRO A 37 46.45 -111.74 -159.90
C PRO A 37 47.49 -111.47 -161.01
N MET A 38 48.50 -112.34 -161.12
CA MET A 38 49.28 -112.42 -162.36
C MET A 38 48.34 -112.84 -163.48
N VAL A 39 48.22 -112.07 -164.58
CA VAL A 39 48.04 -112.57 -165.96
C VAL A 39 48.10 -111.41 -167.00
N ASP A 40 48.86 -111.69 -168.05
CA ASP A 40 48.91 -111.18 -169.42
C ASP A 40 49.15 -109.69 -169.76
N ASN A 41 50.35 -109.48 -170.34
CA ASN A 41 50.87 -108.27 -170.97
C ASN A 41 50.02 -107.82 -172.17
N THR A 42 48.90 -107.17 -171.89
CA THR A 42 48.30 -106.19 -172.80
C THR A 42 48.17 -104.88 -172.04
N SER A 43 48.45 -103.74 -172.69
CA SER A 43 48.47 -102.39 -172.11
C SER A 43 47.17 -101.96 -171.40
N ALA A 44 46.11 -102.77 -171.48
CA ALA A 44 44.84 -102.57 -170.79
C ALA A 44 44.89 -102.88 -169.27
N SER A 45 45.55 -103.96 -168.82
CA SER A 45 45.46 -104.40 -167.40
C SER A 45 46.30 -103.55 -166.42
N VAL A 46 47.44 -103.02 -166.89
CA VAL A 46 48.26 -102.06 -166.12
C VAL A 46 47.52 -100.73 -165.95
N ASN A 47 46.84 -100.26 -167.00
CA ASN A 47 46.02 -99.06 -166.92
C ASN A 47 44.85 -99.25 -165.94
N GLU A 48 44.25 -100.44 -165.88
CA GLU A 48 43.15 -100.74 -164.96
C GLU A 48 43.62 -100.72 -163.49
N THR A 49 44.76 -101.35 -163.20
CA THR A 49 45.34 -101.37 -161.83
C THR A 49 45.76 -99.98 -161.35
N ILE A 50 46.38 -99.18 -162.23
CA ILE A 50 46.75 -97.78 -161.91
C ILE A 50 45.49 -96.94 -161.70
N THR A 51 44.44 -97.16 -162.49
CA THR A 51 43.16 -96.45 -162.34
C THR A 51 42.49 -96.79 -161.01
N GLU A 52 42.53 -98.05 -160.57
CA GLU A 52 41.99 -98.47 -159.28
C GLU A 52 42.77 -97.91 -158.09
N GLN A 53 44.10 -97.88 -158.15
CA GLN A 53 44.92 -97.25 -157.12
C GLN A 53 44.68 -95.74 -157.06
N LEU A 54 44.59 -95.08 -158.22
CA LEU A 54 44.30 -93.65 -158.29
C LEU A 54 42.92 -93.33 -157.70
N ASN A 55 41.90 -94.14 -158.00
CA ASN A 55 40.55 -93.98 -157.45
C ASN A 55 40.51 -94.18 -155.93
N ARG A 56 41.29 -95.12 -155.37
CA ARG A 56 41.41 -95.28 -153.91
C ARG A 56 42.08 -94.09 -153.24
N VAL A 57 43.17 -93.57 -153.80
CA VAL A 57 43.85 -92.36 -153.28
C VAL A 57 42.93 -91.15 -153.37
N LEU A 58 42.18 -91.00 -154.46
CA LEU A 58 41.17 -89.95 -154.60
C LEU A 58 40.07 -90.07 -153.55
N SER A 59 39.59 -91.29 -153.28
CA SER A 59 38.59 -91.55 -152.24
C SER A 59 39.11 -91.22 -150.84
N GLN A 60 40.35 -91.62 -150.51
CA GLN A 60 41.01 -91.29 -149.24
C GLN A 60 41.22 -89.79 -149.09
N ASN A 61 41.65 -89.10 -150.16
CA ASN A 61 41.77 -87.64 -150.14
C ASN A 61 40.41 -86.96 -149.95
N SER A 62 39.34 -87.46 -150.59
CA SER A 62 37.98 -86.94 -150.39
C SER A 62 37.50 -87.13 -148.95
N LEU A 63 37.82 -88.27 -148.34
CA LEU A 63 37.50 -88.53 -146.93
C LEU A 63 38.29 -87.59 -146.01
N LEU A 64 39.60 -87.44 -146.22
CA LEU A 64 40.44 -86.53 -145.45
C LEU A 64 39.96 -85.08 -145.56
N ILE A 65 39.57 -84.62 -146.75
CA ILE A 65 38.97 -83.29 -146.95
C ILE A 65 37.70 -83.15 -146.09
N THR A 66 36.81 -84.15 -146.12
CA THR A 66 35.57 -84.13 -145.34
C THR A 66 35.86 -84.08 -143.83
N GLN A 67 36.85 -84.83 -143.36
CA GLN A 67 37.27 -84.81 -141.95
C GLN A 67 37.89 -83.46 -141.56
N ILE A 68 38.68 -82.85 -142.44
CA ILE A 68 39.24 -81.50 -142.24
C ILE A 68 38.10 -80.48 -142.15
N ASP A 69 37.10 -80.55 -143.02
CA ASP A 69 35.95 -79.65 -143.00
C ASP A 69 35.16 -79.78 -141.69
N GLN A 70 34.93 -81.02 -141.23
CA GLN A 70 34.27 -81.28 -139.93
C GLN A 70 35.09 -80.75 -138.75
N LEU A 71 36.42 -80.92 -138.76
CA LEU A 71 37.29 -80.37 -137.72
C LEU A 71 37.32 -78.84 -137.74
N GLN A 72 37.24 -78.21 -138.91
CA GLN A 72 37.14 -76.75 -139.02
C GLN A 72 35.83 -76.22 -138.42
N VAL A 73 34.70 -76.90 -138.70
CA VAL A 73 33.40 -76.57 -138.09
C VAL A 73 33.48 -76.71 -136.57
N LEU A 74 33.98 -77.85 -136.07
CA LEU A 74 34.12 -78.09 -134.64
C LEU A 74 35.02 -77.05 -133.96
N ASN A 75 36.14 -76.68 -134.59
CA ASN A 75 37.04 -75.66 -134.08
C ASN A 75 36.37 -74.27 -134.05
N GLY A 76 35.55 -73.96 -135.07
CA GLY A 76 34.71 -72.76 -135.09
C GLY A 76 33.69 -72.72 -133.95
N ASP A 77 33.01 -73.83 -133.70
CA ASP A 77 32.03 -73.95 -132.61
C ASP A 77 32.69 -73.87 -131.23
N LEU A 78 33.83 -74.54 -131.03
CA LEU A 78 34.61 -74.44 -129.80
C LEU A 78 35.10 -73.00 -129.57
N PHE A 79 35.59 -72.33 -130.61
CA PHE A 79 36.01 -70.93 -130.51
C PHE A 79 34.85 -70.01 -130.09
N LYS A 80 33.65 -70.24 -130.64
CA LYS A 80 32.44 -69.51 -130.26
C LYS A 80 32.05 -69.78 -128.81
N GLN A 81 32.04 -71.03 -128.37
CA GLN A 81 31.75 -71.38 -126.98
C GLN A 81 32.76 -70.76 -126.00
N ILE A 82 34.05 -70.77 -126.32
CA ILE A 82 35.09 -70.12 -125.50
C ILE A 82 34.79 -68.62 -125.36
N ASN A 83 34.41 -67.94 -126.44
CA ASN A 83 34.05 -66.52 -126.40
C ASN A 83 32.80 -66.29 -125.54
N ASP A 84 31.77 -67.14 -125.67
CA ASP A 84 30.56 -67.04 -124.83
C ASP A 84 30.90 -67.24 -123.33
N TRP A 85 31.75 -68.21 -123.00
CA TRP A 85 32.23 -68.44 -121.63
C TRP A 85 33.07 -67.28 -121.08
N GLN A 86 33.88 -66.64 -121.92
CA GLN A 86 34.60 -65.41 -121.54
C GLN A 86 33.63 -64.25 -121.30
N GLY A 87 32.55 -64.14 -122.09
CA GLY A 87 31.45 -63.22 -121.87
C GLY A 87 30.78 -63.43 -120.51
N TYR A 88 30.32 -64.65 -120.25
CA TYR A 88 29.70 -65.02 -118.96
C TYR A 88 30.64 -64.80 -117.76
N ARG A 89 31.94 -65.08 -117.91
CA ARG A 89 32.93 -64.79 -116.86
C ARG A 89 33.02 -63.30 -116.59
N THR A 90 33.05 -62.47 -117.63
CA THR A 90 33.12 -61.00 -117.50
C THR A 90 31.87 -60.46 -116.84
N GLU A 91 30.68 -60.92 -117.25
CA GLU A 91 29.41 -60.56 -116.62
C GLU A 91 29.39 -60.98 -115.14
N ALA A 92 29.80 -62.21 -114.82
CA ALA A 92 29.87 -62.69 -113.45
C ALA A 92 30.83 -61.87 -112.58
N THR A 93 32.00 -61.51 -113.11
CA THR A 93 32.94 -60.60 -112.43
C THR A 93 32.31 -59.23 -112.18
N ASN A 94 31.61 -58.66 -113.16
CA ASN A 94 30.92 -57.37 -113.00
C ASN A 94 29.82 -57.45 -111.93
N TYR A 95 29.00 -58.51 -111.93
CA TYR A 95 27.97 -58.72 -110.90
C TYR A 95 28.56 -58.87 -109.50
N ILE A 96 29.66 -59.63 -109.36
CA ILE A 96 30.34 -59.80 -108.07
C ILE A 96 30.88 -58.45 -107.57
N ASN A 97 31.48 -57.65 -108.45
CA ASN A 97 32.00 -56.34 -108.09
C ASN A 97 30.88 -55.38 -107.70
N GLU A 98 29.78 -55.33 -108.46
CA GLU A 98 28.63 -54.49 -108.15
C GLU A 98 27.99 -54.87 -106.79
N ILE A 99 27.81 -56.17 -106.52
CA ILE A 99 27.28 -56.64 -105.24
C ILE A 99 28.24 -56.30 -104.09
N ASN A 100 29.56 -56.46 -104.28
CA ASN A 100 30.55 -56.12 -103.27
C ASN A 100 30.55 -54.61 -102.98
N ASP A 101 30.45 -53.77 -104.00
CA ASP A 101 30.38 -52.31 -103.86
C ASP A 101 29.09 -51.90 -103.13
N GLN A 102 27.95 -52.48 -103.51
CA GLN A 102 26.66 -52.26 -102.81
C GLN A 102 26.73 -52.70 -101.35
N HIS A 103 27.30 -53.87 -101.06
CA HIS A 103 27.46 -54.36 -99.69
C HIS A 103 28.39 -53.45 -98.88
N GLN A 104 29.50 -53.01 -99.46
CA GLN A 104 30.43 -52.11 -98.80
C GLN A 104 29.80 -50.73 -98.52
N ALA A 105 28.99 -50.21 -99.46
CA ALA A 105 28.23 -48.98 -99.27
C ALA A 105 27.22 -49.12 -98.13
N ALA A 106 26.40 -50.18 -98.13
CA ALA A 106 25.41 -50.44 -97.09
C ALA A 106 26.06 -50.61 -95.69
N VAL A 107 27.22 -51.29 -95.61
CA VAL A 107 27.97 -51.43 -94.36
C VAL A 107 28.49 -50.08 -93.88
N ASN A 108 28.97 -49.22 -94.78
CA ASN A 108 29.45 -47.89 -94.41
C ASN A 108 28.31 -46.98 -93.95
N GLU A 109 27.16 -47.01 -94.63
CA GLU A 109 25.95 -46.28 -94.23
C GLU A 109 25.46 -46.72 -92.85
N LEU A 110 25.38 -48.04 -92.60
CA LEU A 110 24.97 -48.56 -91.30
C LEU A 110 25.93 -48.13 -90.17
N LYS A 111 27.25 -48.14 -90.43
CA LYS A 111 28.24 -47.66 -89.46
C LYS A 111 28.08 -46.18 -89.17
N GLN A 112 27.85 -45.36 -90.19
CA GLN A 112 27.63 -43.92 -90.03
C GLN A 112 26.33 -43.62 -89.28
N ALA A 113 25.24 -44.31 -89.63
CA ALA A 113 23.95 -44.17 -88.94
C ALA A 113 24.08 -44.55 -87.46
N HIS A 114 24.70 -45.70 -87.15
CA HIS A 114 24.91 -46.12 -85.77
C HIS A 114 25.82 -45.16 -85.00
N GLN A 115 26.88 -44.63 -85.62
CA GLN A 115 27.74 -43.63 -84.98
C GLN A 115 26.96 -42.34 -84.66
N ALA A 116 26.12 -41.88 -85.60
CA ALA A 116 25.27 -40.70 -85.39
C ALA A 116 24.25 -40.93 -84.26
N ASP A 117 23.64 -42.12 -84.19
CA ASP A 117 22.71 -42.50 -83.12
C ASP A 117 23.40 -42.52 -81.75
N LEU A 118 24.64 -43.05 -81.67
CA LEU A 118 25.43 -43.05 -80.44
C LEU A 118 25.81 -41.63 -79.99
N GLU A 119 26.19 -40.76 -80.92
CA GLU A 119 26.49 -39.36 -80.63
C GLU A 119 25.24 -38.61 -80.16
N ALA A 120 24.11 -38.82 -80.82
CA ALA A 120 22.83 -38.23 -80.42
C ALA A 120 22.40 -38.68 -79.02
N LEU A 121 22.49 -39.98 -78.74
CA LEU A 121 22.17 -40.56 -77.43
C LEU A 121 23.10 -40.00 -76.34
N ASN A 122 24.41 -39.94 -76.61
CA ASN A 122 25.38 -39.41 -75.66
C ASN A 122 25.15 -37.92 -75.36
N ASN A 123 24.81 -37.13 -76.38
CA ASN A 123 24.46 -35.72 -76.21
C ASN A 123 23.16 -35.56 -75.41
N GLU A 124 22.14 -36.37 -75.66
CA GLU A 124 20.88 -36.35 -74.89
C GLU A 124 21.13 -36.69 -73.41
N TRP A 125 21.92 -37.73 -73.13
CA TRP A 125 22.26 -38.10 -71.75
C TRP A 125 23.07 -37.03 -71.04
N THR A 126 24.04 -36.42 -71.73
CA THR A 126 24.85 -35.33 -71.17
C THR A 126 23.95 -34.14 -70.82
N GLN A 127 23.07 -33.72 -71.73
CA GLN A 127 22.11 -32.64 -71.45
C GLN A 127 21.17 -32.96 -70.29
N LYS A 128 20.63 -34.19 -70.22
CA LYS A 128 19.79 -34.61 -69.10
C LYS A 128 20.55 -34.60 -67.77
N PHE A 129 21.81 -35.02 -67.78
CA PHE A 129 22.66 -34.99 -66.60
C PHE A 129 22.94 -33.55 -66.16
N ASP A 130 23.31 -32.66 -67.07
CA ASP A 130 23.59 -31.25 -66.79
C ASP A 130 22.35 -30.53 -66.25
N LEU A 131 21.18 -30.73 -66.88
CA LEU A 131 19.91 -30.19 -66.38
C LEU A 131 19.60 -30.71 -64.98
N LYS A 132 19.85 -32.00 -64.72
CA LYS A 132 19.59 -32.58 -63.40
C LYS A 132 20.56 -32.07 -62.35
N ALA A 133 21.83 -31.88 -62.71
CA ALA A 133 22.84 -31.28 -61.84
C ALA A 133 22.45 -29.84 -61.46
N GLN A 134 22.03 -29.03 -62.44
CA GLN A 134 21.52 -27.67 -62.19
C GLN A 134 20.28 -27.65 -61.29
N GLU A 135 19.32 -28.56 -61.52
CA GLU A 135 18.13 -28.65 -60.66
C GLU A 135 18.50 -28.99 -59.21
N VAL A 136 19.45 -29.91 -59.02
CA VAL A 136 19.95 -30.29 -57.70
C VAL A 136 20.67 -29.12 -57.03
N GLU A 137 21.55 -28.43 -57.75
CA GLU A 137 22.26 -27.25 -57.24
C GLU A 137 21.29 -26.13 -56.82
N GLN A 138 20.28 -25.83 -57.64
CA GLN A 138 19.24 -24.85 -57.31
C GLN A 138 18.44 -25.26 -56.07
N ARG A 139 18.09 -26.54 -55.94
CA ARG A 139 17.40 -27.06 -54.75
C ARG A 139 18.25 -26.94 -53.49
N TYR A 140 19.55 -27.25 -53.58
CA TYR A 140 20.48 -27.08 -52.46
C TYR A 140 20.61 -25.61 -52.05
N ALA A 141 20.83 -24.70 -53.01
CA ALA A 141 20.90 -23.27 -52.74
C ALA A 141 19.60 -22.73 -52.10
N ALA A 142 18.44 -23.17 -52.57
CA ALA A 142 17.16 -22.79 -51.98
C ALA A 142 16.96 -23.31 -50.55
N VAL A 143 17.43 -24.53 -50.26
CA VAL A 143 17.40 -25.10 -48.91
C VAL A 143 18.35 -24.34 -47.99
N GLU A 144 19.57 -24.06 -48.44
CA GLU A 144 20.56 -23.30 -47.68
C GLU A 144 20.06 -21.90 -47.33
N ALA A 145 19.45 -21.19 -48.30
CA ALA A 145 18.81 -19.90 -48.07
C ALA A 145 17.68 -19.99 -47.03
N ARG A 146 16.81 -21.00 -47.12
CA ARG A 146 15.72 -21.21 -46.14
C ARG A 146 16.24 -21.51 -44.74
N ILE A 147 17.30 -22.31 -44.63
CA ILE A 147 17.94 -22.63 -43.34
C ILE A 147 18.56 -21.35 -42.75
N SER A 148 19.27 -20.57 -43.57
CA SER A 148 19.87 -19.30 -43.15
C SER A 148 18.82 -18.30 -42.67
N ASP A 149 17.76 -18.08 -43.46
CA ASP A 149 16.65 -17.19 -43.08
C ASP A 149 15.95 -17.64 -41.79
N SER A 150 15.72 -18.95 -41.64
CA SER A 150 15.11 -19.50 -40.43
C SER A 150 16.02 -19.34 -39.21
N ALA A 151 17.32 -19.57 -39.36
CA ALA A 151 18.28 -19.39 -38.27
C ALA A 151 18.37 -17.92 -37.86
N GLN A 152 18.38 -17.00 -38.82
CA GLN A 152 18.40 -15.57 -38.55
C GLN A 152 17.14 -15.11 -37.79
N LYS A 153 15.95 -15.56 -38.22
CA LYS A 153 14.69 -15.27 -37.50
C LYS A 153 14.71 -15.80 -36.07
N GLN A 154 15.25 -17.00 -35.84
CA GLN A 154 15.38 -17.54 -34.48
C GLN A 154 16.35 -16.74 -33.62
N ILE A 155 17.44 -16.22 -34.20
CA ILE A 155 18.38 -15.33 -33.49
C ILE A 155 17.69 -14.02 -33.11
N GLU A 156 16.94 -13.42 -34.02
CA GLU A 156 16.19 -12.17 -33.78
C GLU A 156 15.10 -12.35 -32.71
N GLU A 157 14.31 -13.42 -32.79
CA GLU A 157 13.30 -13.76 -31.79
C GLU A 157 13.94 -14.00 -30.42
N LYS A 158 15.06 -14.73 -30.37
CA LYS A 158 15.81 -14.95 -29.14
C LYS A 158 16.32 -13.63 -28.53
N ALA A 159 16.81 -12.71 -29.36
CA ALA A 159 17.26 -11.40 -28.89
C ALA A 159 16.10 -10.59 -28.28
N LEU A 160 14.95 -10.52 -28.95
CA LEU A 160 13.75 -9.84 -28.44
C LEU A 160 13.22 -10.43 -27.13
N LEU A 161 13.20 -11.76 -27.03
CA LEU A 161 12.82 -12.45 -25.79
C LEU A 161 13.82 -12.17 -24.67
N GLN A 162 15.11 -12.12 -24.99
CA GLN A 162 16.15 -11.81 -24.01
C GLN A 162 16.03 -10.37 -23.49
N ASP A 163 15.78 -9.40 -24.36
CA ASP A 163 15.52 -8.01 -23.98
C ASP A 163 14.28 -7.90 -23.09
N SER A 164 13.19 -8.61 -23.44
CA SER A 164 11.96 -8.66 -22.64
C SER A 164 12.20 -9.26 -21.24
N ILE A 165 13.06 -10.28 -21.13
CA ILE A 165 13.44 -10.88 -19.84
C ILE A 165 14.23 -9.89 -18.98
N VAL A 166 15.13 -9.09 -19.58
CA VAL A 166 15.86 -8.05 -18.85
C VAL A 166 14.90 -6.99 -18.34
N GLU A 167 14.01 -6.48 -19.18
CA GLU A 167 13.03 -5.47 -18.78
C GLU A 167 12.14 -5.95 -17.61
N LEU A 168 11.61 -7.18 -17.70
CA LEU A 168 10.80 -7.77 -16.63
C LEU A 168 11.60 -7.96 -15.32
N ARG A 169 12.90 -8.26 -15.42
CA ARG A 169 13.79 -8.38 -14.24
C ARG A 169 14.02 -7.03 -13.57
N ASP A 170 14.19 -5.96 -14.35
CA ASP A 170 14.37 -4.61 -13.84
C ASP A 170 13.09 -4.06 -13.20
N GLN A 171 11.94 -4.32 -13.84
CA GLN A 171 10.61 -4.01 -13.29
C GLN A 171 10.39 -4.73 -11.95
N LYS A 172 10.71 -6.03 -11.89
CA LYS A 172 10.63 -6.80 -10.64
C LYS A 172 11.50 -6.20 -9.53
N THR A 173 12.75 -5.86 -9.84
CA THR A 173 13.69 -5.26 -8.86
C THR A 173 13.19 -3.92 -8.33
N THR A 174 12.57 -3.11 -9.21
CA THR A 174 11.94 -1.84 -8.85
C THR A 174 10.74 -2.06 -7.93
N LEU A 175 9.85 -2.99 -8.27
CA LEU A 175 8.69 -3.34 -7.43
C LEU A 175 9.10 -3.88 -6.07
N GLU A 176 10.10 -4.75 -5.99
CA GLU A 176 10.64 -5.26 -4.72
C GLU A 176 11.17 -4.11 -3.83
N SER A 177 11.87 -3.14 -4.43
CA SER A 177 12.34 -1.95 -3.71
C SER A 177 11.19 -1.07 -3.23
N GLN A 178 10.15 -0.89 -4.03
CA GLN A 178 8.94 -0.16 -3.65
C GLN A 178 8.20 -0.84 -2.49
N VAL A 179 8.03 -2.16 -2.53
CA VAL A 179 7.41 -2.93 -1.45
C VAL A 179 8.19 -2.73 -0.15
N LYS A 180 9.52 -2.85 -0.17
CA LYS A 180 10.36 -2.65 1.01
C LYS A 180 10.23 -1.23 1.60
N ASN A 181 10.16 -0.21 0.74
CA ASN A 181 9.95 1.18 1.17
C ASN A 181 8.55 1.37 1.78
N ASN A 182 7.53 0.75 1.19
CA ASN A 182 6.16 0.82 1.71
C ASN A 182 6.03 0.09 3.04
N GLU A 183 6.67 -1.07 3.23
CA GLU A 183 6.73 -1.78 4.52
C GLU A 183 7.39 -0.91 5.61
N ALA A 184 8.48 -0.22 5.28
CA ALA A 184 9.12 0.72 6.21
C ALA A 184 8.19 1.90 6.58
N ALA A 185 7.49 2.47 5.59
CA ALA A 185 6.52 3.55 5.82
C ALA A 185 5.33 3.09 6.67
N ILE A 186 4.82 1.88 6.44
CA ILE A 186 3.75 1.27 7.26
C ILE A 186 4.22 1.12 8.70
N ASN A 187 5.42 0.58 8.92
CA ASN A 187 5.98 0.44 10.27
C ASN A 187 6.15 1.80 10.98
N GLU A 188 6.58 2.85 10.27
CA GLU A 188 6.67 4.19 10.82
C GLU A 188 5.30 4.77 11.21
N LEU A 189 4.29 4.60 10.35
CA LEU A 189 2.92 5.03 10.63
C LEU A 189 2.31 4.26 11.80
N GLN A 190 2.58 2.96 11.92
CA GLN A 190 2.15 2.13 13.04
C GLN A 190 2.74 2.66 14.35
N ASN A 191 4.04 2.95 14.39
CA ASN A 191 4.70 3.53 15.56
C ASN A 191 4.11 4.90 15.94
N LYS A 192 3.81 5.76 14.95
CA LYS A 192 3.16 7.06 15.21
C LYS A 192 1.74 6.90 15.75
N LEU A 193 1.00 5.89 15.27
CA LEU A 193 -0.34 5.58 15.76
C LEU A 193 -0.29 5.12 17.23
N ASP A 194 0.65 4.24 17.57
CA ASP A 194 0.84 3.76 18.94
C ASP A 194 1.21 4.90 19.90
N GLN A 195 2.12 5.79 19.48
CA GLN A 195 2.48 7.01 20.23
C GLN A 195 1.28 7.95 20.41
N ALA A 196 0.46 8.14 19.38
CA ALA A 196 -0.73 8.98 19.47
C ALA A 196 -1.78 8.38 20.42
N ALA A 197 -1.93 7.05 20.40
CA ALA A 197 -2.82 6.34 21.32
C ALA A 197 -2.35 6.49 22.78
N GLU A 198 -1.06 6.33 23.05
CA GLU A 198 -0.47 6.53 24.37
C GLU A 198 -0.64 7.98 24.85
N GLN A 199 -0.37 8.96 23.99
CA GLN A 199 -0.58 10.38 24.32
C GLN A 199 -2.04 10.69 24.62
N SER A 200 -2.99 10.11 23.86
CA SER A 200 -4.42 10.27 24.13
C SER A 200 -4.81 9.69 25.49
N GLN A 201 -4.25 8.54 25.86
CA GLN A 201 -4.49 7.92 27.16
C GLN A 201 -3.93 8.79 28.31
N GLN A 202 -2.72 9.33 28.14
CA GLN A 202 -2.12 10.25 29.11
C GLN A 202 -2.95 11.54 29.26
N ASN A 203 -3.44 12.10 28.15
CA ASN A 203 -4.28 13.29 28.19
C ASN A 203 -5.61 13.03 28.93
N GLU A 204 -6.23 11.86 28.73
CA GLU A 204 -7.46 11.51 29.44
C GLU A 204 -7.21 11.31 30.94
N LEU A 205 -6.08 10.69 31.32
CA LEU A 205 -5.69 10.58 32.73
C LEU A 205 -5.44 11.96 33.36
N ALA A 206 -4.71 12.85 32.67
CA ALA A 206 -4.46 14.21 33.14
C ALA A 206 -5.76 15.00 33.29
N LYS A 207 -6.71 14.82 32.38
CA LYS A 207 -8.05 15.43 32.45
C LYS A 207 -8.86 14.89 33.64
N GLN A 208 -8.81 13.58 33.90
CA GLN A 208 -9.45 12.99 35.08
C GLN A 208 -8.88 13.58 36.37
N GLN A 209 -7.55 13.61 36.49
CA GLN A 209 -6.86 14.21 37.63
C GLN A 209 -7.21 15.70 37.82
N ALA A 210 -7.23 16.47 36.72
CA ALA A 210 -7.63 17.88 36.77
C ALA A 210 -9.09 18.04 37.22
N SER A 211 -9.99 17.17 36.77
CA SER A 211 -11.39 17.19 37.20
C SER A 211 -11.55 16.83 38.68
N GLU A 212 -10.78 15.86 39.18
CA GLU A 212 -10.76 15.51 40.61
C GLU A 212 -10.24 16.66 41.46
N GLN A 213 -9.13 17.28 41.04
CA GLN A 213 -8.59 18.47 41.72
C GLN A 213 -9.58 19.62 41.71
N PHE A 214 -10.25 19.88 40.58
CA PHE A 214 -11.28 20.91 40.49
C PHE A 214 -12.43 20.64 41.48
N ASN A 215 -12.94 19.40 41.53
CA ASN A 215 -14.01 19.04 42.45
C ASN A 215 -13.61 19.20 43.93
N GLN A 216 -12.36 18.88 44.27
CA GLN A 216 -11.82 19.09 45.63
C GLN A 216 -11.78 20.58 45.99
N VAL A 217 -11.24 21.42 45.10
CA VAL A 217 -11.19 22.88 45.32
C VAL A 217 -12.59 23.46 45.40
N TRP A 218 -13.52 22.98 44.57
CA TRP A 218 -14.92 23.41 44.61
C TRP A 218 -15.59 23.07 45.95
N ALA A 219 -15.37 21.86 46.47
CA ALA A 219 -15.88 21.47 47.78
C ALA A 219 -15.29 22.33 48.92
N GLN A 220 -13.99 22.60 48.87
CA GLN A 220 -13.32 23.48 49.83
C GLN A 220 -13.87 24.91 49.78
N LEU A 221 -14.15 25.43 48.58
CA LEU A 221 -14.75 26.75 48.40
C LEU A 221 -16.17 26.81 48.98
N SER A 222 -16.96 25.75 48.78
CA SER A 222 -18.31 25.64 49.35
C SER A 222 -18.26 25.67 50.89
N ASP A 223 -17.41 24.85 51.51
CA ASP A 223 -17.23 24.83 52.98
C ASP A 223 -16.73 26.19 53.51
N ALA A 224 -15.78 26.82 52.82
CA ALA A 224 -15.31 28.16 53.18
C ALA A 224 -16.43 29.21 53.10
N THR A 225 -17.31 29.10 52.11
CA THR A 225 -18.47 30.00 51.94
C THR A 225 -19.47 29.82 53.08
N GLU A 226 -19.78 28.59 53.46
CA GLU A 226 -20.65 28.30 54.62
C GLU A 226 -20.06 28.83 55.93
N ARG A 227 -18.76 28.65 56.16
CA ARG A 227 -18.07 29.19 57.34
C ARG A 227 -18.10 30.72 57.39
N LEU A 228 -17.94 31.39 56.25
CA LEU A 228 -18.07 32.84 56.17
C LEU A 228 -19.49 33.30 56.47
N GLN A 229 -20.50 32.59 55.99
CA GLN A 229 -21.89 32.89 56.29
C GLN A 229 -22.18 32.75 57.80
N LEU A 230 -21.75 31.65 58.42
CA LEU A 230 -21.86 31.45 59.88
C LEU A 230 -21.11 32.52 60.68
N ALA A 231 -19.92 32.92 60.21
CA ALA A 231 -19.16 34.00 60.84
C ALA A 231 -19.90 35.34 60.75
N ASN A 232 -20.51 35.65 59.61
CA ASN A 232 -21.32 36.86 59.43
C ASN A 232 -22.56 36.84 60.32
N GLU A 233 -23.29 35.72 60.40
CA GLU A 233 -24.44 35.56 61.31
C GLU A 233 -24.03 35.77 62.77
N LYS A 234 -22.87 35.24 63.18
CA LYS A 234 -22.32 35.45 64.53
C LYS A 234 -21.92 36.90 64.78
N ILE A 235 -21.33 37.58 63.80
CA ILE A 235 -21.01 39.01 63.89
C ILE A 235 -22.30 39.81 64.10
N GLU A 236 -23.35 39.53 63.31
CA GLU A 236 -24.64 40.19 63.45
C GLU A 236 -25.27 39.98 64.84
N GLY A 237 -25.24 38.74 65.34
CA GLY A 237 -25.70 38.42 66.70
C GLY A 237 -24.92 39.19 67.78
N LEU A 238 -23.59 39.22 67.69
CA LEU A 238 -22.74 39.99 68.61
C LEU A 238 -22.99 41.50 68.49
N THR A 239 -23.25 42.03 67.29
CA THR A 239 -23.60 43.43 67.08
C THR A 239 -24.91 43.79 67.78
N GLN A 240 -25.95 42.96 67.65
CA GLN A 240 -27.22 43.15 68.35
C GLN A 240 -27.06 43.06 69.87
N GLU A 241 -26.28 42.10 70.36
CA GLU A 241 -26.00 41.96 71.79
C GLU A 241 -25.29 43.20 72.34
N ASN A 242 -24.29 43.72 71.62
CA ASN A 242 -23.56 44.92 72.03
C ASN A 242 -24.46 46.17 72.03
N GLN A 243 -25.40 46.29 71.07
CA GLN A 243 -26.42 47.34 71.09
C GLN A 243 -27.29 47.24 72.35
N LYS A 244 -27.76 46.04 72.70
CA LYS A 244 -28.54 45.80 73.92
C LYS A 244 -27.76 46.14 75.19
N TRP A 245 -26.51 45.72 75.30
CA TRP A 245 -25.63 46.09 76.41
C TRP A 245 -25.41 47.60 76.49
N SER A 246 -25.26 48.28 75.36
CA SER A 246 -25.14 49.73 75.31
C SER A 246 -26.41 50.44 75.82
N GLU A 247 -27.59 49.97 75.42
CA GLU A 247 -28.87 50.48 75.91
C GLU A 247 -29.06 50.24 77.41
N GLN A 248 -28.70 49.06 77.91
CA GLN A 248 -28.73 48.74 79.34
C GLN A 248 -27.79 49.66 80.14
N ILE A 249 -26.56 49.86 79.67
CA ILE A 249 -25.59 50.78 80.30
C ILE A 249 -26.14 52.21 80.32
N ASN A 250 -26.74 52.68 79.22
CA ASN A 250 -27.33 54.01 79.15
C ASN A 250 -28.52 54.17 80.12
N THR A 251 -29.35 53.14 80.24
CA THR A 251 -30.49 53.09 81.17
C THR A 251 -30.01 53.13 82.62
N MET A 252 -29.11 52.22 83.01
CA MET A 252 -28.51 52.21 84.35
C MET A 252 -27.83 53.53 84.71
N LYS A 253 -27.14 54.15 83.74
CA LYS A 253 -26.52 55.46 83.92
C LYS A 253 -27.58 56.54 84.20
N ALA A 254 -28.69 56.55 83.46
CA ALA A 254 -29.78 57.50 83.69
C ALA A 254 -30.48 57.27 85.04
N ASP A 255 -30.71 56.01 85.42
CA ASP A 255 -31.30 55.63 86.71
C ASP A 255 -30.40 56.06 87.87
N SER A 256 -29.09 55.76 87.79
CA SER A 256 -28.11 56.16 88.81
C SER A 256 -28.02 57.69 88.96
N ILE A 257 -28.06 58.45 87.84
CA ILE A 257 -28.13 59.93 87.89
C ILE A 257 -29.41 60.38 88.58
N THR A 258 -30.54 59.77 88.26
CA THR A 258 -31.84 60.10 88.86
C THR A 258 -31.84 59.84 90.37
N GLU A 259 -31.36 58.67 90.79
CA GLU A 259 -31.23 58.29 92.19
C GLU A 259 -30.28 59.22 92.95
N PHE A 260 -29.14 59.58 92.36
CA PHE A 260 -28.21 60.55 92.94
C PHE A 260 -28.87 61.92 93.11
N GLN A 261 -29.59 62.43 92.11
CA GLN A 261 -30.32 63.70 92.21
C GLN A 261 -31.42 63.66 93.28
N GLN A 262 -32.13 62.53 93.43
CA GLN A 262 -33.12 62.35 94.49
C GLN A 262 -32.48 62.35 95.88
N THR A 263 -31.35 61.64 96.03
CA THR A 263 -30.56 61.61 97.27
C THR A 263 -30.02 62.99 97.62
N GLN A 264 -29.55 63.75 96.62
CA GLN A 264 -29.12 65.14 96.78
C GLN A 264 -30.28 66.00 97.27
N LYS A 265 -31.46 65.95 96.65
CA LYS A 265 -32.66 66.69 97.11
C LYS A 265 -33.07 66.34 98.54
N LYS A 266 -33.04 65.05 98.91
CA LYS A 266 -33.32 64.61 100.29
C LYS A 266 -32.29 65.18 101.26
N THR A 267 -31.01 65.13 100.89
CA THR A 267 -29.92 65.71 101.68
C THR A 267 -30.09 67.21 101.86
N ASP A 268 -30.39 67.95 100.78
CA ASP A 268 -30.64 69.39 100.82
C ASP A 268 -31.84 69.73 101.72
N ALA A 269 -32.92 68.94 101.67
CA ALA A 269 -34.07 69.10 102.56
C ALA A 269 -33.72 68.85 104.04
N ILE A 270 -32.90 67.83 104.34
CA ILE A 270 -32.38 67.58 105.69
C ILE A 270 -31.52 68.76 106.16
N ILE A 271 -30.61 69.26 105.31
CA ILE A 271 -29.77 70.44 105.61
C ILE A 271 -30.64 71.66 105.91
N SER A 272 -31.69 71.91 105.11
CA SER A 272 -32.64 72.99 105.37
C SER A 272 -33.35 72.82 106.71
N GLY A 273 -33.88 71.62 107.00
CA GLY A 273 -34.56 71.35 108.26
C GLY A 273 -33.65 71.49 109.48
N LEU A 274 -32.40 71.02 109.40
CA LEU A 274 -31.39 71.24 110.44
C LEU A 274 -31.06 72.73 110.61
N THR A 275 -30.97 73.48 109.51
CA THR A 275 -30.72 74.93 109.54
C THR A 275 -31.85 75.67 110.26
N ASP A 276 -33.11 75.33 109.96
CA ASP A 276 -34.28 75.88 110.64
C ASP A 276 -34.29 75.52 112.13
N GLN A 277 -33.95 74.28 112.47
CA GLN A 277 -33.86 73.83 113.86
C GLN A 277 -32.76 74.57 114.65
N VAL A 278 -31.62 74.84 114.02
CA VAL A 278 -30.55 75.67 114.60
C VAL A 278 -31.02 77.11 114.78
N ALA A 279 -31.74 77.70 113.82
CA ALA A 279 -32.30 79.04 113.94
C ALA A 279 -33.30 79.15 115.10
N GLN A 280 -34.17 78.14 115.26
CA GLN A 280 -35.12 78.07 116.38
C GLN A 280 -34.39 77.91 117.72
N SER A 281 -33.37 77.07 117.79
CA SER A 281 -32.53 76.91 118.98
C SER A 281 -31.84 78.23 119.36
N ASN A 282 -31.30 78.96 118.38
CA ASN A 282 -30.72 80.30 118.61
C ASN A 282 -31.75 81.32 119.12
N GLN A 283 -32.99 81.30 118.62
CA GLN A 283 -34.06 82.13 119.18
C GLN A 283 -34.38 81.76 120.63
N GLN A 284 -34.43 80.46 120.96
CA GLN A 284 -34.63 80.01 122.33
C GLN A 284 -33.49 80.46 123.25
N ILE A 285 -32.24 80.38 122.78
CA ILE A 285 -31.06 80.90 123.48
C ILE A 285 -31.25 82.40 123.78
N GLN A 286 -31.62 83.22 122.78
CA GLN A 286 -31.88 84.65 123.00
C GLN A 286 -32.99 84.92 124.01
N VAL A 287 -34.08 84.13 123.99
CA VAL A 287 -35.16 84.25 124.98
C VAL A 287 -34.67 83.90 126.39
N ILE A 288 -33.84 82.87 126.52
CA ILE A 288 -33.23 82.49 127.80
C ILE A 288 -32.27 83.58 128.27
N GLU A 289 -31.42 84.12 127.40
CA GLU A 289 -30.53 85.24 127.70
C GLU A 289 -31.32 86.47 128.16
N GLY A 290 -32.44 86.79 127.50
CA GLY A 290 -33.35 87.85 127.92
C GLY A 290 -33.98 87.61 129.30
N LYS A 291 -34.47 86.38 129.57
CA LYS A 291 -34.97 85.99 130.89
C LYS A 291 -33.88 86.04 131.97
N TYR A 292 -32.67 85.64 131.63
CA TYR A 292 -31.51 85.70 132.52
C TYR A 292 -31.14 87.15 132.84
N ALA A 293 -31.11 88.05 131.85
CA ALA A 293 -30.88 89.48 132.06
C ALA A 293 -31.95 90.11 132.98
N VAL A 294 -33.22 89.75 132.82
CA VAL A 294 -34.32 90.19 133.71
C VAL A 294 -34.14 89.63 135.12
N ALA A 295 -33.73 88.37 135.27
CA ALA A 295 -33.46 87.77 136.57
C ALA A 295 -32.28 88.46 137.29
N VAL A 296 -31.21 88.79 136.56
CA VAL A 296 -30.08 89.58 137.07
C VAL A 296 -30.54 90.97 137.51
N GLN A 297 -31.36 91.67 136.72
CA GLN A 297 -31.93 92.97 137.12
C GLN A 297 -32.80 92.88 138.38
N ARG A 298 -33.63 91.83 138.50
CA ARG A 298 -34.41 91.57 139.72
C ARG A 298 -33.52 91.31 140.93
N ALA A 299 -32.44 90.56 140.77
CA ALA A 299 -31.48 90.30 141.85
C ALA A 299 -30.83 91.61 142.32
N VAL A 300 -30.39 92.47 141.39
CA VAL A 300 -29.82 93.80 141.70
C VAL A 300 -30.86 94.70 142.39
N GLY A 301 -32.12 94.69 141.93
CA GLY A 301 -33.20 95.46 142.56
C GLY A 301 -33.58 94.96 143.96
N LEU A 302 -33.54 93.65 144.18
CA LEU A 302 -33.72 93.04 145.50
C LEU A 302 -32.56 93.39 146.44
N GLU A 303 -31.33 93.40 145.93
CA GLU A 303 -30.13 93.78 146.69
C GLU A 303 -30.19 95.25 147.15
N ALA A 304 -30.69 96.15 146.30
CA ALA A 304 -30.95 97.55 146.66
C ALA A 304 -32.04 97.69 147.74
N ASN A 305 -33.13 96.91 147.64
CA ASN A 305 -34.17 96.89 148.69
C ASN A 305 -33.64 96.34 150.02
N LEU A 306 -32.75 95.35 149.98
CA LEU A 306 -32.16 94.74 151.17
C LEU A 306 -31.23 95.72 151.90
N GLN A 307 -30.45 96.51 151.16
CA GLN A 307 -29.65 97.61 151.73
C GLN A 307 -30.54 98.69 152.38
N SER A 308 -31.65 99.08 151.74
CA SER A 308 -32.59 100.07 152.29
C SER A 308 -33.26 99.58 153.59
N LEU A 309 -33.64 98.30 153.65
CA LEU A 309 -34.19 97.67 154.86
C LEU A 309 -33.13 97.57 155.98
N GLN A 310 -31.87 97.33 155.64
CA GLN A 310 -30.76 97.35 156.60
C GLN A 310 -30.57 98.74 157.22
N GLU A 311 -30.72 99.81 156.45
CA GLU A 311 -30.66 101.19 156.96
C GLU A 311 -31.85 101.53 157.86
N GLN A 312 -33.07 101.12 157.51
CA GLN A 312 -34.24 101.29 158.38
C GLN A 312 -34.08 100.57 159.73
N ASN A 313 -33.53 99.36 159.71
CA ASN A 313 -33.32 98.59 160.94
C ASN A 313 -32.29 99.25 161.87
N ASN A 314 -31.21 99.80 161.32
CA ASN A 314 -30.22 100.55 162.10
C ASN A 314 -30.77 101.83 162.74
N LEU A 315 -31.77 102.47 162.11
CA LEU A 315 -32.49 103.63 162.66
C LEU A 315 -33.42 103.25 163.82
N LEU A 316 -34.15 102.14 163.69
CA LEU A 316 -35.00 101.58 164.76
C LEU A 316 -34.20 101.19 166.00
N VAL A 317 -33.05 100.55 165.83
CA VAL A 317 -32.16 100.16 166.95
C VAL A 317 -31.63 101.37 167.74
N LYS A 318 -31.45 102.53 167.08
CA LYS A 318 -31.06 103.78 167.77
C LYS A 318 -32.20 104.40 168.60
N GLN A 319 -33.45 104.29 168.16
CA GLN A 319 -34.60 104.81 168.91
C GLN A 319 -34.91 104.00 170.18
N ILE A 320 -34.59 102.71 170.20
CA ILE A 320 -34.84 101.84 171.36
C ILE A 320 -33.89 102.16 172.54
N ARG A 321 -32.69 102.70 172.30
CA ARG A 321 -31.74 103.05 173.38
C ARG A 321 -32.03 104.36 174.10
N SER A 322 -32.96 105.20 173.60
CA SER A 322 -33.22 106.54 174.15
C SER A 322 -34.45 106.64 175.07
N MET A 323 -35.08 105.53 175.47
CA MET A 323 -36.25 105.55 176.36
C MET A 323 -36.08 104.59 177.55
N ASP A 324 -35.79 105.15 178.72
CA ASP A 324 -35.79 104.48 180.03
C ASP A 324 -36.49 105.39 181.06
N GLY A 325 -37.53 104.89 181.76
CA GLY A 325 -38.19 105.57 182.90
C GLY A 325 -39.71 105.85 182.81
N SER A 326 -40.45 105.36 183.81
CA SER A 326 -41.88 105.59 184.20
C SER A 326 -42.96 104.59 183.72
N ASP A 327 -43.69 104.07 184.70
CA ASP A 327 -44.81 103.12 184.63
C ASP A 327 -45.88 103.51 183.59
N PHE A 328 -46.42 102.54 182.82
CA PHE A 328 -47.85 102.54 182.47
C PHE A 328 -48.34 101.18 181.91
N LYS A 329 -49.61 100.93 182.20
CA LYS A 329 -50.39 99.69 182.05
C LYS A 329 -50.83 99.40 180.60
N SER A 330 -50.98 98.09 180.32
CA SER A 330 -52.02 97.44 179.49
C SER A 330 -52.49 98.09 178.18
N ALA A 331 -52.25 97.41 177.05
CA ALA A 331 -53.29 97.17 176.04
C ALA A 331 -52.96 95.96 175.14
N ARG A 332 -53.75 94.89 175.30
CA ARG A 332 -54.03 93.90 174.24
C ARG A 332 -54.60 94.63 173.02
N THR A 333 -54.23 94.23 171.81
CA THR A 333 -55.20 93.82 170.75
C THR A 333 -54.52 93.33 169.47
N SER A 334 -55.10 92.24 168.95
CA SER A 334 -55.32 91.87 167.55
C SER A 334 -54.15 91.48 166.65
N VAL A 335 -53.95 90.15 166.62
CA VAL A 335 -53.64 89.35 165.42
C VAL A 335 -54.83 89.36 164.46
N PRO A 336 -54.60 89.47 163.14
CA PRO A 336 -55.36 88.69 162.13
C PRO A 336 -54.39 87.93 161.19
N SER A 337 -54.42 86.59 161.12
CA SER A 337 -55.32 85.70 160.34
C SER A 337 -54.92 85.55 158.86
N PHE A 338 -54.69 84.29 158.49
CA PHE A 338 -54.39 83.70 157.18
C PHE A 338 -55.50 83.93 156.12
N ASN A 339 -55.07 84.09 154.85
CA ASN A 339 -55.67 83.51 153.63
C ASN A 339 -54.71 83.79 152.45
N ASN A 340 -54.09 82.79 151.82
CA ASN A 340 -54.59 81.93 150.73
C ASN A 340 -55.09 82.70 149.50
N ASP A 341 -54.27 82.72 148.45
CA ASP A 341 -54.71 82.66 147.05
C ASP A 341 -53.59 82.08 146.16
N PHE A 342 -53.62 80.76 146.03
CA PHE A 342 -53.10 80.04 144.87
C PHE A 342 -54.25 79.92 143.87
N PRO A 343 -54.04 80.14 142.57
CA PRO A 343 -54.83 79.50 141.55
C PRO A 343 -54.00 78.37 140.92
N SER A 344 -54.40 77.14 141.24
CA SER A 344 -54.25 75.98 140.38
C SER A 344 -55.65 75.53 139.95
N GLN A 345 -55.91 75.57 138.64
CA GLN A 345 -56.89 74.75 137.92
C GLN A 345 -56.24 74.41 136.56
N GLN A 346 -55.96 73.15 136.21
CA GLN A 346 -56.88 72.03 135.89
C GLN A 346 -57.84 72.40 134.74
N LYS A 347 -58.18 71.58 133.76
CA LYS A 347 -57.96 70.19 133.26
C LYS A 347 -58.67 70.21 131.87
N GLU A 348 -58.36 69.38 130.88
CA GLU A 348 -59.06 68.12 130.54
C GLU A 348 -58.48 67.60 129.20
N SER A 349 -57.83 66.42 129.18
CA SER A 349 -58.30 65.10 128.64
C SER A 349 -58.16 64.92 127.11
N GLN A 350 -57.17 64.18 126.60
CA GLN A 350 -57.16 62.71 126.27
C GLN A 350 -57.92 62.33 124.97
N PRO A 351 -57.71 61.15 124.32
CA PRO A 351 -56.67 60.09 124.44
C PRO A 351 -56.05 59.68 123.06
N VAL A 352 -54.85 59.10 122.96
CA VAL A 352 -54.45 57.65 122.93
C VAL A 352 -55.44 56.70 122.22
N ALA A 353 -55.02 56.09 121.09
CA ALA A 353 -54.99 54.63 120.83
C ALA A 353 -54.69 54.27 119.35
N ASP A 354 -53.70 53.39 119.18
CA ASP A 354 -53.58 52.23 118.27
C ASP A 354 -53.77 52.34 116.75
N SER A 355 -52.74 51.93 115.99
CA SER A 355 -52.69 50.63 115.27
C SER A 355 -51.31 50.42 114.58
N GLU A 356 -50.55 49.43 115.04
CA GLU A 356 -49.63 48.58 114.23
C GLU A 356 -50.47 47.67 113.27
N PRO A 357 -49.94 46.84 112.32
CA PRO A 357 -48.60 46.20 112.29
C PRO A 357 -47.92 45.97 110.89
N VAL A 358 -46.64 45.56 110.91
CA VAL A 358 -45.96 44.38 110.26
C VAL A 358 -46.42 44.00 108.83
N GLU A 359 -45.58 43.79 107.78
CA GLU A 359 -44.68 42.62 107.55
C GLU A 359 -43.99 42.68 106.15
N GLN A 360 -42.76 42.13 106.06
CA GLN A 360 -42.14 41.26 105.00
C GLN A 360 -42.06 41.67 103.51
N THR A 361 -40.83 41.61 102.91
CA THR A 361 -40.32 40.66 101.85
C THR A 361 -41.09 40.75 100.52
N GLU A 362 -40.57 40.58 99.31
CA GLU A 362 -39.43 39.87 98.73
C GLU A 362 -39.37 40.30 97.23
N GLU A 363 -38.28 39.94 96.55
CA GLU A 363 -38.12 39.61 95.12
C GLU A 363 -39.29 39.87 94.12
N ASP A 364 -39.02 40.65 93.06
CA ASP A 364 -38.64 40.16 91.71
C ASP A 364 -38.19 41.33 90.80
#